data_AF-M0BFT5-F1
#
_entry.id   AF-M0BFT5-F1
#
_cell.length_a   1.000
_cell.length_b   1.000
_cell.length_c   1.000
_cell.angle_alpha   90.00
_cell.angle_beta   90.00
_cell.angle_gamma   90.00
#
_symmetry.space_group_name_H-M   'P 1'
#
loop_
_entity.id
_entity.type
_entity.pdbx_description
1 polymer ?
#
loop_
_entity_poly.entity_id
_entity_poly.type
_entity_poly.pdbx_seq_one_letter_code
_entity_poly.pdbx_strand_id
1 'polypeptide(L)'
;MSRTEGLGRYGVRPPTIVREPATDSQGIPICPECGHPVPQTKQSHQVHQPDVVDRDLRERLEGALVVFGWRCDQHAYEIVIPARCDADATHMVEGWTGVGLEFADGHARYVAVPKKTLLDVAAETGVGP
;
A
#
# COMPACT_ATOMS: atom_id res chain seq x y z
N MET A 1 0.29 -0.37 -21.45
CA MET A 1 -0.28 0.95 -21.80
C MET A 1 0.55 1.99 -21.08
N SER A 2 1.02 3.03 -21.77
CA SER A 2 1.97 3.99 -21.17
C SER A 2 1.27 4.86 -20.12
N ARG A 3 1.93 5.08 -18.97
CA ARG A 3 1.46 5.94 -17.85
C ARG A 3 1.15 7.39 -18.27
N THR A 4 1.51 7.78 -19.49
CA THR A 4 1.38 9.14 -20.04
C THR A 4 0.10 9.38 -20.83
N GLU A 5 -0.70 8.35 -21.12
CA GLU A 5 -1.94 8.51 -21.89
C GLU A 5 -3.16 8.58 -20.95
N GLY A 6 -3.90 9.69 -20.98
CA GLY A 6 -5.08 9.94 -20.14
C GLY A 6 -4.96 11.15 -19.21
N LEU A 7 -5.60 11.12 -18.04
CA LEU A 7 -5.55 12.23 -17.05
C LEU A 7 -4.14 12.54 -16.55
N GLY A 8 -3.20 11.58 -16.65
CA GLY A 8 -1.78 11.80 -16.35
C GLY A 8 -1.15 12.95 -17.13
N ARG A 9 -1.63 13.26 -18.35
CA ARG A 9 -1.17 14.41 -19.14
C ARG A 9 -1.51 15.77 -18.52
N TYR A 10 -2.45 15.80 -17.58
CA TYR A 10 -2.85 16.98 -16.83
C TYR A 10 -2.26 16.99 -15.41
N GLY A 11 -1.26 16.14 -15.13
CA GLY A 11 -0.65 16.02 -13.80
C GLY A 11 -1.50 15.30 -12.77
N VAL A 12 -2.63 14.70 -13.17
CA VAL A 12 -3.51 13.95 -12.26
C VAL A 12 -2.98 12.52 -12.16
N ARG A 13 -2.55 12.14 -10.96
CA ARG A 13 -2.17 10.75 -10.64
C ARG A 13 -3.38 10.03 -10.05
N PRO A 14 -3.84 8.91 -10.63
CA PRO A 14 -4.91 8.13 -10.02
C PRO A 14 -4.44 7.56 -8.67
N PRO A 15 -5.35 7.45 -7.68
CA PRO A 15 -5.02 6.81 -6.40
C PRO A 15 -4.63 5.36 -6.63
N THR A 16 -3.79 4.83 -5.74
CA THR A 16 -3.45 3.40 -5.75
C THR A 16 -4.59 2.61 -5.11
N ILE A 17 -5.12 1.62 -5.83
CA ILE A 17 -6.17 0.76 -5.31
C ILE A 17 -5.55 -0.33 -4.43
N VAL A 18 -6.04 -0.48 -3.20
CA VAL A 18 -5.55 -1.48 -2.25
C VAL A 18 -6.57 -2.62 -2.14
N ARG A 19 -6.12 -3.86 -2.36
CA ARG A 19 -6.96 -5.07 -2.32
C ARG A 19 -6.40 -6.13 -1.39
N GLU A 20 -7.29 -6.99 -0.86
CA GLU A 20 -6.90 -8.14 -0.04
C GLU A 20 -6.16 -9.18 -0.91
N PRO A 21 -5.12 -9.85 -0.36
CA PRO A 21 -4.48 -10.98 -1.05
C PRO A 21 -5.45 -12.05 -1.50
N ALA A 22 -5.34 -12.43 -2.76
CA ALA A 22 -6.00 -13.58 -3.36
C ALA A 22 -4.97 -14.53 -3.95
N THR A 23 -5.31 -15.82 -4.00
CA THR A 23 -4.49 -16.86 -4.62
C THR A 23 -5.32 -17.70 -5.59
N ASP A 24 -4.66 -18.28 -6.59
CA ASP A 24 -5.26 -19.31 -7.43
C ASP A 24 -5.36 -20.67 -6.71
N SER A 25 -5.82 -21.70 -7.41
CA SER A 25 -5.94 -23.08 -6.89
C SER A 25 -4.62 -23.73 -6.49
N GLN A 26 -3.48 -23.17 -6.91
CA GLN A 26 -2.13 -23.65 -6.60
C GLN A 26 -1.46 -22.82 -5.49
N GLY A 27 -2.18 -21.84 -4.93
CA GLY A 27 -1.65 -20.93 -3.90
C GLY A 27 -0.77 -19.81 -4.46
N ILE A 28 -0.75 -19.59 -5.78
CA ILE A 28 0.03 -18.50 -6.40
C ILE A 28 -0.71 -17.17 -6.16
N PRO A 29 -0.04 -16.12 -5.65
CA PRO A 29 -0.64 -14.80 -5.53
C PRO A 29 -1.10 -14.27 -6.89
N ILE A 30 -2.37 -13.85 -6.95
CA ILE A 30 -3.00 -13.27 -8.15
C ILE A 30 -3.55 -11.88 -7.86
N CYS A 31 -3.74 -11.08 -8.90
CA CYS A 31 -4.50 -9.84 -8.82
C CYS A 31 -5.98 -10.16 -8.52
N PRO A 32 -6.57 -9.61 -7.45
CA PRO A 32 -7.97 -9.84 -7.11
C PRO A 32 -8.96 -9.26 -8.14
N GLU A 33 -8.54 -8.33 -9.00
CA GLU A 33 -9.42 -7.70 -9.99
C GLU A 33 -9.41 -8.41 -11.36
N CYS A 34 -8.26 -8.91 -11.82
CA CYS A 34 -8.14 -9.52 -13.15
C CYS A 34 -7.67 -10.98 -13.15
N GLY A 35 -7.28 -11.54 -12.00
CA GLY A 35 -6.75 -12.90 -11.89
C GLY A 35 -5.33 -13.10 -12.40
N HIS A 36 -4.64 -12.04 -12.86
CA HIS A 36 -3.27 -12.14 -13.35
C HIS A 36 -2.30 -12.57 -12.23
N PRO A 37 -1.41 -13.55 -12.45
CA PRO A 37 -0.40 -13.93 -11.47
C PRO A 37 0.57 -12.78 -11.17
N VAL A 38 0.81 -12.50 -9.89
CA VAL A 38 1.73 -11.44 -9.46
C VAL A 38 2.92 -11.91 -8.60
N PRO A 39 3.34 -13.19 -8.55
CA PRO A 39 4.32 -13.65 -7.56
C PRO A 39 5.68 -12.95 -7.66
N GLN A 40 6.08 -12.54 -8.87
CA GLN A 40 7.35 -11.86 -9.14
C GLN A 40 7.38 -10.40 -8.68
N THR A 41 6.25 -9.85 -8.25
CA THR A 41 6.13 -8.44 -7.84
C THR A 41 6.24 -8.26 -6.33
N LYS A 42 6.60 -9.31 -5.57
CA LYS A 42 6.66 -9.24 -4.11
C LYS A 42 7.81 -8.36 -3.63
N GLN A 43 7.51 -7.16 -3.14
CA GLN A 43 8.47 -6.19 -2.62
C GLN A 43 7.75 -5.06 -1.89
N SER A 44 8.48 -4.00 -1.53
CA SER A 44 7.88 -2.74 -1.07
C SER A 44 7.31 -1.95 -2.23
N HIS A 45 6.08 -1.46 -2.09
CA HIS A 45 5.38 -0.65 -3.09
C HIS A 45 4.87 0.64 -2.47
N GLN A 46 4.84 1.70 -3.27
CA GLN A 46 4.26 2.96 -2.85
C GLN A 46 2.75 2.94 -3.14
N VAL A 47 1.96 3.24 -2.11
CA VAL A 47 0.51 3.45 -2.20
C VAL A 47 0.28 4.96 -2.18
N HIS A 48 -0.28 5.49 -3.26
CA HIS A 48 -0.62 6.90 -3.40
C HIS A 48 -2.04 7.17 -2.92
N GLN A 49 -2.18 8.23 -2.14
CA GLN A 49 -3.43 8.65 -1.48
C GLN A 49 -4.08 7.50 -0.69
N PRO A 50 -3.36 6.89 0.28
CA PRO A 50 -3.90 5.77 1.04
C PRO A 50 -5.01 6.22 1.99
N ASP A 51 -6.07 5.42 2.10
CA ASP A 51 -7.15 5.62 3.08
C ASP A 51 -6.73 5.09 4.47
N VAL A 52 -5.87 5.85 5.16
CA VAL A 52 -5.35 5.47 6.48
C VAL A 52 -6.41 5.63 7.56
N VAL A 53 -6.66 4.61 8.37
CA VAL A 53 -7.72 4.63 9.40
C VAL A 53 -7.41 5.62 10.53
N ASP A 54 -6.14 5.71 10.93
CA ASP A 54 -5.68 6.70 11.91
C ASP A 54 -5.69 8.11 11.30
N ARG A 55 -6.54 8.98 11.86
CA ARG A 55 -6.73 10.35 11.36
C ARG A 55 -5.46 11.19 11.50
N ASP A 56 -4.78 11.11 12.63
CA ASP A 56 -3.62 11.94 12.91
C ASP A 56 -2.46 11.53 11.99
N LEU A 57 -2.30 10.24 11.71
CA LEU A 57 -1.37 9.75 10.70
C LEU A 57 -1.80 10.17 9.28
N ARG A 58 -3.09 10.07 8.93
CA ARG A 58 -3.62 10.52 7.63
C ARG A 58 -3.32 11.99 7.35
N GLU A 59 -3.49 12.86 8.34
CA GLU A 59 -3.25 14.31 8.22
C GLU A 59 -1.77 14.65 8.04
N ARG A 60 -0.86 13.82 8.57
CA ARG A 60 0.59 14.04 8.49
C ARG A 60 1.24 13.36 7.28
N LEU A 61 0.57 12.39 6.65
CA LEU A 61 1.09 11.71 5.48
C LEU A 61 1.11 12.65 4.26
N GLU A 62 2.26 12.77 3.61
CA GLU A 62 2.44 13.52 2.35
C GLU A 62 1.84 12.81 1.12
N GLY A 63 0.66 12.20 1.30
CA GLY A 63 -0.09 11.57 0.21
C GLY A 63 0.48 10.25 -0.31
N ALA A 64 1.47 9.64 0.35
CA ALA A 64 1.94 8.31 0.00
C ALA A 64 2.45 7.50 1.19
N LEU A 65 2.30 6.17 1.11
CA LEU A 65 2.75 5.21 2.12
C LEU A 65 3.46 4.04 1.45
N VAL A 66 4.57 3.56 2.02
CA VAL A 66 5.25 2.35 1.52
C VAL A 66 4.69 1.12 2.24
N VAL A 67 4.23 0.13 1.48
CA VAL A 67 3.68 -1.12 2.01
C VAL A 67 4.40 -2.33 1.41
N PHE A 68 4.52 -3.41 2.18
CA PHE A 68 5.09 -4.66 1.67
C PHE A 68 4.00 -5.59 1.09
N GLY A 69 4.21 -6.10 -0.12
CA GLY A 69 3.23 -6.98 -0.76
C GLY A 69 3.49 -7.18 -2.25
N TRP A 70 2.42 -7.38 -3.00
CA TRP A 70 2.45 -7.54 -4.46
C TRP A 70 1.82 -6.33 -5.16
N ARG A 71 2.07 -6.19 -6.46
CA ARG A 71 1.48 -5.15 -7.30
C ARG A 71 1.00 -5.76 -8.62
N CYS A 72 -0.14 -5.28 -9.11
CA CYS A 72 -0.58 -5.51 -10.49
C CYS A 72 -0.56 -4.20 -11.28
N ASP A 73 0.03 -4.25 -12.48
CA ASP A 73 0.16 -3.14 -13.42
C ASP A 73 -0.58 -3.39 -14.75
N GLN A 74 -1.43 -4.43 -14.78
CA GLN A 74 -2.25 -4.76 -15.95
C GLN A 74 -3.45 -3.82 -16.13
N HIS A 75 -3.67 -2.92 -15.18
CA HIS A 75 -4.79 -1.97 -15.14
C HIS A 75 -4.32 -0.56 -15.53
N ALA A 76 -5.26 0.31 -15.87
CA ALA A 76 -4.98 1.74 -16.10
C ALA A 76 -4.57 2.49 -14.82
N TYR A 77 -4.71 1.85 -13.66
CA TYR A 77 -4.34 2.31 -12.34
C TYR A 77 -3.49 1.25 -11.64
N GLU A 78 -2.75 1.63 -10.60
CA GLU A 78 -1.94 0.67 -9.84
C GLU A 78 -2.79 -0.04 -8.79
N ILE A 79 -2.71 -1.36 -8.74
CA ILE A 79 -3.29 -2.17 -7.67
C ILE A 79 -2.16 -2.69 -6.80
N VAL A 80 -2.22 -2.39 -5.51
CA VAL A 80 -1.31 -2.94 -4.50
C VAL A 80 -2.07 -3.94 -3.63
N ILE A 81 -1.42 -5.06 -3.35
CA ILE A 81 -1.97 -6.20 -2.63
C ILE A 81 -1.05 -6.45 -1.43
N PRO A 82 -1.29 -5.80 -0.29
CA PRO A 82 -0.41 -5.88 0.87
C PRO A 82 -0.35 -7.31 1.41
N ALA A 83 0.83 -7.78 1.80
CA ALA A 83 0.93 -9.02 2.55
C ALA A 83 0.17 -8.87 3.88
N ARG A 84 -0.50 -9.95 4.31
CA ARG A 84 -1.22 -9.96 5.59
C ARG A 84 -0.27 -9.63 6.74
N CYS A 85 -0.72 -8.77 7.63
CA CYS A 85 0.06 -8.24 8.75
C CYS A 85 -0.86 -8.04 9.96
N ASP A 86 -0.27 -8.03 11.16
CA ASP A 86 -0.93 -7.59 12.39
C ASP A 86 -0.49 -6.14 12.73
N ALA A 87 -0.98 -5.61 13.86
CA ALA A 87 -0.69 -4.23 14.29
C ALA A 87 0.81 -3.99 14.56
N ASP A 88 1.51 -5.00 15.06
CA ASP A 88 2.93 -4.90 15.42
C ASP A 88 3.88 -5.35 14.30
N ALA A 89 3.33 -5.82 13.17
CA ALA A 89 4.06 -6.45 12.09
C ALA A 89 5.00 -7.58 12.56
N THR A 90 4.52 -8.45 13.45
CA THR A 90 5.33 -9.47 14.13
C THR A 90 6.01 -10.46 13.18
N HIS A 91 5.45 -10.66 11.99
CA HIS A 91 5.98 -11.54 10.96
C HIS A 91 7.03 -10.87 10.04
N MET A 92 7.29 -9.59 10.24
CA MET A 92 8.28 -8.83 9.47
C MET A 92 9.62 -8.78 10.21
N VAL A 93 10.69 -8.47 9.47
CA VAL A 93 11.98 -8.15 10.09
C VAL A 93 11.87 -6.89 10.95
N GLU A 94 12.82 -6.69 11.86
CA GLU A 94 12.88 -5.46 12.65
C GLU A 94 12.86 -4.20 11.76
N GLY A 95 12.18 -3.15 12.22
CA GLY A 95 12.03 -1.90 11.49
C GLY A 95 10.71 -1.74 10.72
N TRP A 96 9.78 -2.68 10.88
CA TRP A 96 8.42 -2.61 10.32
C TRP A 96 7.36 -2.46 11.43
N THR A 97 6.19 -1.93 11.08
CA THR A 97 5.02 -1.80 11.97
C THR A 97 3.73 -1.88 11.15
N GLY A 98 2.63 -2.25 11.79
CA GLY A 98 1.32 -2.33 11.17
C GLY A 98 0.64 -0.96 11.13
N VAL A 99 0.12 -0.58 9.96
CA VAL A 99 -0.74 0.59 9.79
C VAL A 99 -2.12 0.13 9.31
N GLY A 100 -3.19 0.61 9.94
CA GLY A 100 -4.54 0.35 9.50
C GLY A 100 -4.87 1.12 8.23
N LEU A 101 -5.18 0.42 7.15
CA LEU A 101 -5.71 0.98 5.90
C LEU A 101 -7.12 0.46 5.63
N GLU A 102 -7.99 1.33 5.13
CA GLU A 102 -9.24 0.92 4.50
C GLU A 102 -8.94 0.41 3.08
N PHE A 103 -9.39 -0.80 2.77
CA PHE A 103 -9.19 -1.41 1.46
C PHE A 103 -10.38 -1.07 0.56
N ALA A 104 -10.25 -1.28 -0.75
CA ALA A 104 -11.30 -0.96 -1.72
C ALA A 104 -12.58 -1.85 -1.60
N ASP A 105 -12.63 -2.75 -0.62
CA ASP A 105 -13.84 -3.48 -0.22
C ASP A 105 -14.54 -2.84 1.01
N GLY A 106 -14.06 -1.69 1.49
CA GLY A 106 -14.60 -0.95 2.63
C GLY A 106 -14.16 -1.50 4.00
N HIS A 107 -13.25 -2.46 4.06
CA HIS A 107 -12.79 -3.04 5.31
C HIS A 107 -11.38 -2.57 5.70
N ALA A 108 -11.25 -2.15 6.95
CA ALA A 108 -9.98 -1.79 7.56
C ALA A 108 -9.13 -3.03 7.87
N ARG A 109 -7.87 -3.03 7.44
CA ARG A 109 -6.89 -4.10 7.71
C ARG A 109 -5.51 -3.51 7.97
N TYR A 110 -4.69 -4.24 8.74
CA TYR A 110 -3.30 -3.87 8.97
C TYR A 110 -2.42 -4.23 7.78
N VAL A 111 -1.53 -3.31 7.42
CA VAL A 111 -0.48 -3.51 6.40
C VAL A 111 0.88 -3.19 7.00
N ALA A 112 1.91 -3.93 6.57
CA ALA A 112 3.26 -3.69 7.02
C ALA A 112 3.86 -2.44 6.35
N VAL A 113 4.33 -1.49 7.15
CA VAL A 113 4.98 -0.25 6.74
C VAL A 113 6.35 -0.13 7.43
N PRO A 114 7.41 0.36 6.77
CA PRO A 114 8.68 0.64 7.44
C PRO A 114 8.50 1.75 8.48
N LYS A 115 8.93 1.53 9.73
CA LYS A 115 8.86 2.51 10.84
C LYS A 115 9.48 3.85 10.47
N LYS A 116 10.55 3.85 9.68
CA LYS A 116 11.23 5.08 9.22
C LYS A 116 10.28 5.99 8.44
N THR A 117 9.40 5.44 7.62
CA THR A 117 8.37 6.20 6.89
C THR A 117 7.46 6.99 7.83
N LEU A 118 7.22 6.48 9.03
CA LEU A 118 6.39 7.15 10.05
C LEU A 118 7.19 8.12 10.91
N LEU A 119 8.51 7.89 11.07
CA LEU A 119 9.41 8.77 11.81
C LEU A 119 9.76 10.02 11.00
N ASP A 120 9.93 9.91 9.69
CA ASP A 120 10.15 11.06 8.82
C ASP A 120 8.94 12.02 8.90
N VAL A 121 7.72 11.46 8.99
CA VAL A 121 6.47 12.18 9.26
C VAL A 121 6.42 12.85 10.65
N ALA A 122 7.17 12.35 11.63
CA ALA A 122 7.25 12.92 12.97
C ALA A 122 8.38 13.95 13.12
N ALA A 123 9.52 13.74 12.45
CA ALA A 123 10.74 14.54 12.58
C ALA A 123 10.61 15.98 12.04
N GLU A 124 9.70 16.23 11.09
CA GLU A 124 9.44 17.56 10.55
C GLU A 124 8.73 18.51 11.53
N THR A 125 8.35 18.04 12.73
CA THR A 125 7.63 18.84 13.73
C THR A 125 8.43 19.23 14.97
N GLY A 126 9.71 18.86 15.09
CA GLY A 126 10.56 19.43 16.16
C GLY A 126 10.10 19.15 17.60
N VAL A 127 9.46 18.00 17.85
CA VAL A 127 9.19 17.53 19.22
C VAL A 127 9.92 16.20 19.43
N GLY A 128 11.05 16.27 20.12
CA GLY A 128 11.71 15.12 20.74
C GLY A 128 10.94 14.64 21.98
N PRO A 129 11.32 13.47 22.54
CA PRO A 129 10.61 12.80 23.63
C PRO A 129 10.42 13.65 24.89
#